data_AF-A0A1I3T9S1-F1
#
_entry.id   AF-A0A1I3T9S1-F1
#
_cell.length_a   1.000
_cell.length_b   1.000
_cell.length_c   1.000
_cell.angle_alpha   90.00
_cell.angle_beta   90.00
_cell.angle_gamma   90.00
#
_symmetry.space_group_name_H-M   'P 1'
#
loop_
_entity.id
_entity.type
_entity.pdbx_description
1 polymer ?
#
loop_
_entity_poly.entity_id
_entity_poly.type
_entity_poly.pdbx_seq_one_letter_code
_entity_poly.pdbx_strand_id
1 'polypeptide(L)'
;MAAFGRILVTLLHVTLSVRDNHCSRMLGLLSRTLAATFRTILVTVFQSDHQRPGQFLLHAVQRLSLKTGADEVPRRAVECQPGELYHVYNRGVDRQPVFFDRNNYAHFLRLLRRELIGEDGTPAQQAEDTSRHRNADVICYCLMPNHFHLVLRPLTNDLSHRMGQLGKSYTQAINNRLARFGPLFQGRFKAIHVDQEEYLLHLTRYIHLNPVRAGLTHDPALWEFSSYQEFIGQRSGTIPSPHSILQNVGGADRYKSFVESGNPQPRALRKYLIQG
;
A
#
# COMPACT_ATOMS: atom_id res chain seq x y z
N MET A 1 -47.21 -14.25 8.29
CA MET A 1 -47.53 -12.92 8.88
C MET A 1 -46.57 -12.54 10.03
N ALA A 2 -46.19 -13.43 10.95
CA ALA A 2 -45.32 -13.09 12.09
C ALA A 2 -43.83 -12.78 11.76
N ALA A 3 -43.29 -13.26 10.64
CA ALA A 3 -41.88 -13.02 10.27
C ALA A 3 -41.63 -11.62 9.66
N PHE A 4 -42.63 -11.04 8.99
CA PHE A 4 -42.54 -9.70 8.38
C PHE A 4 -42.54 -8.58 9.42
N GLY A 5 -43.29 -8.75 10.51
CA GLY A 5 -43.32 -7.78 11.61
C GLY A 5 -41.98 -7.64 12.31
N ARG A 6 -41.18 -8.72 12.42
CA ARG A 6 -39.86 -8.68 13.07
C ARG A 6 -38.83 -7.92 12.24
N ILE A 7 -38.83 -8.09 10.92
CA ILE A 7 -37.92 -7.38 10.01
C ILE A 7 -38.21 -5.87 10.01
N LEU A 8 -39.49 -5.49 10.04
CA LEU A 8 -39.88 -4.07 10.08
C LEU A 8 -39.48 -3.42 11.41
N VAL A 9 -39.60 -4.13 12.53
CA VAL A 9 -39.19 -3.64 13.87
C VAL A 9 -37.67 -3.53 13.99
N THR A 10 -36.90 -4.44 13.39
CA THR A 10 -35.43 -4.36 13.35
C THR A 10 -34.94 -3.19 12.48
N LEU A 11 -35.56 -2.98 11.31
CA LEU A 11 -35.23 -1.84 10.45
C LEU A 11 -35.61 -0.49 11.08
N LEU A 12 -36.74 -0.43 11.79
CA LEU A 12 -37.17 0.77 12.50
C LEU A 12 -36.19 1.13 13.65
N HIS A 13 -35.69 0.13 14.38
CA HIS A 13 -34.66 0.30 15.42
C HIS A 13 -33.33 0.81 14.86
N VAL A 14 -32.90 0.30 13.70
CA VAL A 14 -31.67 0.76 13.04
C VAL A 14 -31.79 2.22 12.61
N THR A 15 -32.95 2.65 12.10
CA THR A 15 -33.19 4.06 11.76
C THR A 15 -33.29 4.98 12.98
N LEU A 16 -33.78 4.49 14.12
CA LEU A 16 -33.90 5.29 15.35
C LEU A 16 -32.56 5.42 16.08
N SER A 17 -31.74 4.36 16.12
CA SER A 17 -30.42 4.38 16.76
C SER A 17 -29.42 5.30 16.04
N VAL A 18 -29.61 5.54 14.74
CA VAL A 18 -28.80 6.48 13.94
C VAL A 18 -29.15 7.96 14.25
N ARG A 19 -30.26 8.23 14.95
CA ARG A 19 -30.75 9.59 15.23
C ARG A 19 -30.10 10.26 16.45
N ASP A 20 -29.44 9.50 17.31
CA ASP A 20 -28.88 10.00 18.58
C ASP A 20 -27.41 10.48 18.50
N ASN A 21 -26.74 10.34 17.36
CA ASN A 21 -25.38 10.86 17.17
C ASN A 21 -25.39 12.19 16.42
N HIS A 22 -24.93 13.25 17.10
CA HIS A 22 -24.81 14.61 16.59
C HIS A 22 -23.97 14.71 15.30
N CYS A 23 -24.60 14.59 14.14
CA CYS A 23 -24.02 15.00 12.85
C CYS A 23 -25.11 15.33 11.80
N SER A 24 -25.82 16.44 12.02
CA SER A 24 -27.08 16.77 11.32
C SER A 24 -26.98 17.04 9.81
N ARG A 25 -25.77 17.16 9.22
CA ARG A 25 -25.60 17.39 7.77
C ARG A 25 -25.34 16.12 6.94
N MET A 26 -24.71 15.09 7.51
CA MET A 26 -24.47 13.83 6.81
C MET A 26 -25.67 12.87 6.89
N LEU A 27 -26.43 12.96 8.00
CA LEU A 27 -27.66 12.21 8.24
C LEU A 27 -28.78 12.55 7.23
N GLY A 28 -28.84 13.78 6.74
CA GLY A 28 -29.85 14.22 5.76
C GLY A 28 -29.68 13.59 4.37
N LEU A 29 -28.43 13.40 3.91
CA LEU A 29 -28.15 12.72 2.64
C LEU A 29 -28.33 11.20 2.74
N LEU A 30 -27.88 10.58 3.85
CA LEU A 30 -28.09 9.17 4.11
C LEU A 30 -29.58 8.82 4.22
N SER A 31 -30.36 9.66 4.91
CA SER A 31 -31.82 9.54 5.02
C SER A 31 -32.54 9.59 3.66
N ARG A 32 -32.17 10.54 2.78
CA ARG A 32 -32.78 10.67 1.45
C ARG A 32 -32.42 9.53 0.51
N THR A 33 -31.18 9.04 0.60
CA THR A 33 -30.69 7.92 -0.21
C THR A 33 -31.35 6.62 0.24
N LEU A 34 -31.37 6.35 1.55
CA LEU A 34 -32.08 5.20 2.13
C LEU A 34 -33.58 5.22 1.79
N ALA A 35 -34.23 6.39 1.89
CA ALA A 35 -35.65 6.55 1.56
C ALA A 35 -35.92 6.30 0.06
N ALA A 36 -35.06 6.76 -0.85
CA ALA A 36 -35.19 6.52 -2.28
C ALA A 36 -35.00 5.03 -2.63
N THR A 37 -34.03 4.36 -2.01
CA THR A 37 -33.82 2.92 -2.16
C THR A 37 -35.00 2.13 -1.60
N PHE A 38 -35.55 2.54 -0.45
CA PHE A 38 -36.72 1.92 0.16
C PHE A 38 -37.99 2.09 -0.69
N ARG A 39 -38.20 3.28 -1.27
CA ARG A 39 -39.33 3.55 -2.19
C ARG A 39 -39.26 2.70 -3.44
N THR A 40 -38.06 2.54 -4.00
CA THR A 40 -37.83 1.72 -5.19
C THR A 40 -38.09 0.24 -4.89
N ILE A 41 -37.63 -0.25 -3.73
CA ILE A 41 -37.90 -1.63 -3.29
C ILE A 41 -39.40 -1.84 -3.05
N LEU A 42 -40.08 -0.91 -2.37
CA LEU A 42 -41.53 -0.97 -2.12
C LEU A 42 -42.34 -0.99 -3.41
N VAL A 43 -42.05 -0.10 -4.37
CA VAL A 43 -42.76 -0.05 -5.67
C VAL A 43 -42.54 -1.35 -6.47
N THR A 44 -41.32 -1.88 -6.47
CA THR A 44 -40.99 -3.13 -7.18
C THR A 44 -41.66 -4.36 -6.54
N VAL A 45 -41.81 -4.38 -5.21
CA VAL A 45 -42.45 -5.48 -4.48
C VAL A 45 -43.98 -5.42 -4.56
N PHE A 46 -44.58 -4.24 -4.74
CA PHE A 46 -46.05 -4.06 -4.79
C PHE A 46 -46.66 -4.19 -6.20
N GLN A 47 -45.88 -4.06 -7.27
CA GLN A 47 -46.38 -4.15 -8.65
C GLN A 47 -46.27 -5.56 -9.28
N SER A 48 -45.62 -6.51 -8.62
CA SER A 48 -45.55 -7.90 -9.09
C SER A 48 -46.69 -8.72 -8.49
N ASP A 49 -47.76 -8.87 -9.27
CA ASP A 49 -48.81 -9.84 -8.95
C ASP A 49 -48.30 -11.27 -9.22
N HIS A 50 -48.59 -12.15 -8.26
CA HIS A 50 -48.32 -13.60 -8.23
C HIS A 50 -46.93 -14.19 -7.92
N GLN A 51 -46.98 -15.00 -6.85
CA GLN A 51 -46.19 -16.18 -6.46
C GLN A 51 -44.65 -16.09 -6.41
N ARG A 52 -44.17 -15.99 -5.15
CA ARG A 52 -42.81 -16.24 -4.61
C ARG A 52 -42.00 -14.97 -4.26
N PRO A 53 -42.29 -14.34 -3.11
CA PRO A 53 -41.59 -13.13 -2.64
C PRO A 53 -40.11 -13.35 -2.25
N GLY A 54 -39.68 -14.59 -2.02
CA GLY A 54 -38.36 -14.89 -1.43
C GLY A 54 -37.16 -14.81 -2.39
N GLN A 55 -37.35 -15.07 -3.70
CA GLN A 55 -36.24 -15.13 -4.66
C GLN A 55 -35.86 -13.76 -5.23
N PHE A 56 -36.82 -12.82 -5.33
CA PHE A 56 -36.55 -11.47 -5.85
C PHE A 56 -35.77 -10.59 -4.87
N LEU A 57 -36.01 -10.73 -3.56
CA LEU A 57 -35.22 -10.00 -2.55
C LEU A 57 -33.75 -10.42 -2.58
N LEU A 58 -33.46 -11.71 -2.77
CA LEU A 58 -32.09 -12.21 -2.83
C LEU A 58 -31.35 -11.71 -4.08
N HIS A 59 -32.02 -11.70 -5.24
CA HIS A 59 -31.47 -11.18 -6.48
C HIS A 59 -31.28 -9.65 -6.48
N ALA A 60 -32.17 -8.90 -5.82
CA ALA A 60 -32.06 -7.45 -5.67
C ALA A 60 -30.92 -7.05 -4.72
N VAL A 61 -30.75 -7.77 -3.60
CA VAL A 61 -29.63 -7.58 -2.67
C VAL A 61 -28.29 -7.94 -3.33
N GLN A 62 -28.23 -9.04 -4.11
CA GLN A 62 -27.02 -9.38 -4.88
C GLN A 62 -26.68 -8.34 -5.95
N ARG A 63 -27.66 -7.76 -6.65
CA ARG A 63 -27.41 -6.68 -7.64
C ARG A 63 -27.05 -5.35 -7.00
N LEU A 64 -27.52 -5.04 -5.79
CA LEU A 64 -27.09 -3.86 -5.03
C LEU A 64 -25.67 -4.03 -4.49
N SER A 65 -25.30 -5.22 -4.03
CA SER A 65 -23.93 -5.56 -3.60
C SER A 65 -22.90 -5.47 -4.74
N LEU A 66 -23.34 -5.63 -6.00
CA LEU A 66 -22.49 -5.51 -7.19
C LEU A 66 -22.42 -4.08 -7.78
N LYS A 67 -23.29 -3.14 -7.34
CA LYS A 67 -23.35 -1.76 -7.87
C LYS A 67 -22.85 -0.69 -6.91
N THR A 68 -22.79 -0.96 -5.61
CA THR A 68 -21.91 -0.20 -4.73
C THR A 68 -20.53 -0.81 -4.86
N GLY A 69 -19.59 -0.08 -5.47
CA GLY A 69 -18.17 -0.23 -5.14
C GLY A 69 -17.99 0.15 -3.67
N ALA A 70 -18.54 -0.67 -2.78
CA ALA A 70 -18.29 -0.60 -1.37
C ALA A 70 -16.80 -0.87 -1.24
N ASP A 71 -16.09 0.19 -0.89
CA ASP A 71 -14.69 0.17 -0.51
C ASP A 71 -14.35 -1.14 0.17
N GLU A 72 -13.32 -1.80 -0.36
CA GLU A 72 -12.68 -2.91 0.31
C GLU A 72 -12.48 -2.52 1.79
N VAL A 73 -13.25 -3.17 2.66
CA VAL A 73 -13.01 -3.24 4.10
C VAL A 73 -11.49 -3.39 4.29
N PRO A 74 -10.83 -2.60 5.15
CA PRO A 74 -9.38 -2.60 5.23
C PRO A 74 -8.93 -4.04 5.42
N ARG A 75 -8.30 -4.61 4.38
CA ARG A 75 -7.69 -5.93 4.49
C ARG A 75 -6.78 -5.82 5.71
N ARG A 76 -6.96 -6.72 6.68
CA ARG A 76 -6.05 -6.91 7.81
C ARG A 76 -4.63 -6.74 7.27
N ALA A 77 -3.82 -5.89 7.91
CA ALA A 77 -2.46 -5.61 7.47
C ALA A 77 -1.79 -6.93 7.10
N VAL A 78 -1.30 -7.05 5.86
CA VAL A 78 -0.69 -8.28 5.35
C VAL A 78 0.46 -8.62 6.28
N GLU A 79 0.32 -9.73 7.00
CA GLU A 79 1.35 -10.25 7.88
C GLU A 79 2.45 -10.83 7.00
N CYS A 80 3.54 -10.09 6.86
CA CYS A 80 4.62 -10.44 5.96
C CYS A 80 5.35 -11.67 6.49
N GLN A 81 5.42 -12.73 5.69
CA GLN A 81 6.08 -13.98 6.04
C GLN A 81 7.57 -13.95 5.66
N PRO A 82 8.45 -14.55 6.48
CA PRO A 82 9.85 -14.75 6.12
C PRO A 82 9.99 -15.54 4.82
N GLY A 83 10.96 -15.16 3.99
CA GLY A 83 11.25 -15.82 2.71
C GLY A 83 10.40 -15.35 1.52
N GLU A 84 9.24 -14.74 1.78
CA GLU A 84 8.35 -14.22 0.73
C GLU A 84 8.70 -12.80 0.29
N LEU A 85 8.28 -12.42 -0.92
CA LEU A 85 8.56 -11.09 -1.49
C LEU A 85 7.39 -10.14 -1.29
N TYR A 86 7.71 -8.90 -0.89
CA TYR A 86 6.71 -7.87 -0.65
C TYR A 86 7.09 -6.55 -1.29
N HIS A 87 6.09 -5.92 -1.90
CA HIS A 87 6.13 -4.49 -2.20
C HIS A 87 5.67 -3.71 -0.98
N VAL A 88 6.63 -3.04 -0.32
CA VAL A 88 6.41 -2.26 0.89
C VAL A 88 6.48 -0.78 0.55
N TYR A 89 5.52 -0.01 1.05
CA TYR A 89 5.50 1.42 0.81
C TYR A 89 4.77 2.21 1.89
N ASN A 90 5.08 3.50 1.97
CA ASN A 90 4.30 4.46 2.74
C ASN A 90 4.39 5.85 2.09
N ARG A 91 3.44 6.73 2.41
CA ARG A 91 3.34 8.08 1.86
C ARG A 91 3.03 9.10 2.94
N GLY A 92 3.36 10.35 2.66
CA GLY A 92 3.07 11.48 3.53
C GLY A 92 1.57 11.66 3.74
N VAL A 93 1.21 12.12 4.94
CA VAL A 93 -0.15 12.60 5.23
C VAL A 93 -0.52 13.65 4.18
N ASP A 94 -1.74 13.55 3.65
CA ASP A 94 -2.24 14.43 2.57
C ASP A 94 -1.33 14.55 1.33
N ARG A 95 -0.55 13.50 1.02
CA ARG A 95 0.45 13.49 -0.08
C ARG A 95 1.55 14.55 0.08
N GLN A 96 1.71 15.09 1.28
CA GLN A 96 2.73 16.09 1.56
C GLN A 96 4.13 15.48 1.47
N PRO A 97 5.15 16.30 1.18
CA PRO A 97 6.54 15.85 1.21
C PRO A 97 6.90 15.25 2.57
N VAL A 98 7.69 14.18 2.53
CA VAL A 98 8.30 13.52 3.68
C VAL A 98 9.83 13.59 3.62
N PHE A 99 10.40 13.88 2.45
CA PHE A 99 11.81 14.17 2.26
C PHE A 99 11.97 15.59 1.71
N PHE A 100 12.67 16.44 2.45
CA PHE A 100 12.74 17.89 2.15
C PHE A 100 14.09 18.31 1.58
N ASP A 101 15.15 17.57 1.92
CA ASP A 101 16.50 17.83 1.45
C ASP A 101 17.30 16.52 1.36
N ARG A 102 18.46 16.57 0.70
CA ARG A 102 19.37 15.42 0.51
C ARG A 102 19.77 14.75 1.83
N ASN A 103 19.92 15.51 2.93
CA ASN A 103 20.28 14.94 4.22
C ASN A 103 19.14 14.09 4.81
N ASN A 104 17.89 14.46 4.54
CA ASN A 104 16.73 13.68 4.97
C ASN A 104 16.66 12.33 4.23
N TYR A 105 16.85 12.33 2.90
CA TYR A 105 16.94 11.10 2.13
C TYR A 105 18.08 10.20 2.63
N ALA A 106 19.28 10.77 2.81
CA ALA A 106 20.43 10.03 3.32
C ALA A 106 20.19 9.48 4.74
N HIS A 107 19.52 10.24 5.61
CA HIS A 107 19.16 9.79 6.95
C HIS A 107 18.19 8.61 6.92
N PHE A 108 17.17 8.66 6.07
CA PHE A 108 16.25 7.54 5.89
C PHE A 108 16.97 6.27 5.41
N LEU A 109 17.90 6.38 4.45
CA LEU A 109 18.69 5.24 3.99
C LEU A 109 19.60 4.67 5.09
N ARG A 110 20.15 5.52 5.97
CA ARG A 110 20.88 5.04 7.17
C ARG A 110 19.98 4.26 8.12
N LEU A 111 18.76 4.76 8.38
CA LEU A 111 17.78 4.05 9.21
C LEU A 111 17.32 2.74 8.55
N LEU A 112 17.09 2.75 7.23
CA LEU A 112 16.75 1.55 6.46
C LEU A 112 17.84 0.48 6.59
N ARG A 113 19.11 0.87 6.42
CA ARG A 113 20.25 -0.03 6.62
C ARG A 113 20.27 -0.59 8.05
N ARG A 114 20.16 0.28 9.05
CA ARG A 114 20.17 -0.12 10.47
C ARG A 114 19.06 -1.13 10.77
N GLU A 115 17.83 -0.86 10.36
CA GLU A 115 16.67 -1.69 10.75
C GLU A 115 16.52 -2.97 9.90
N LEU A 116 16.96 -2.97 8.64
CA LEU A 116 16.72 -4.11 7.74
C LEU A 116 17.98 -4.93 7.46
N ILE A 117 19.15 -4.31 7.41
CA ILE A 117 20.39 -4.96 6.96
C ILE A 117 21.31 -5.30 8.14
N GLY A 118 21.29 -4.47 9.19
CA GLY A 118 22.20 -4.62 10.34
C GLY A 118 23.61 -4.09 10.05
N GLU A 119 24.44 -4.01 11.10
CA GLU A 119 25.81 -3.48 11.02
C GLU A 119 26.84 -4.52 10.56
N ASP A 120 26.64 -5.79 10.91
CA ASP A 120 27.54 -6.90 10.57
C ASP A 120 27.11 -7.67 9.29
N GLY A 121 25.89 -7.42 8.80
CA GLY A 121 25.36 -8.03 7.58
C GLY A 121 25.12 -9.54 7.67
N THR A 122 25.26 -10.14 8.86
CA THR A 122 25.07 -11.57 9.11
C THR A 122 23.58 -11.93 9.10
N PRO A 123 23.16 -13.05 8.48
CA PRO A 123 21.78 -13.50 8.55
C PRO A 123 21.34 -13.71 10.00
N ALA A 124 20.18 -13.17 10.38
CA ALA A 124 19.59 -13.29 11.72
C ALA A 124 19.07 -14.72 12.00
N GLN A 125 19.94 -15.74 11.92
CA GLN A 125 19.60 -17.09 12.33
C GLN A 125 20.08 -17.26 13.79
N GLN A 126 19.15 -17.11 14.72
CA GLN A 126 19.27 -17.37 16.17
C GLN A 126 20.05 -16.36 17.04
N ALA A 127 19.96 -15.05 16.76
CA ALA A 127 20.54 -14.05 17.65
C ALA A 127 19.53 -13.47 18.65
N GLU A 128 19.94 -13.35 19.91
CA GLU A 128 19.16 -12.68 20.98
C GLU A 128 18.98 -11.17 20.72
N ASP A 129 19.87 -10.55 19.94
CA ASP A 129 19.82 -9.14 19.54
C ASP A 129 19.59 -8.97 18.03
N THR A 130 18.32 -8.82 17.64
CA THR A 130 17.93 -8.65 16.24
C THR A 130 18.25 -7.26 15.65
N SER A 131 18.84 -6.33 16.41
CA SER A 131 19.23 -4.99 15.92
C SER A 131 20.54 -4.99 15.14
N ARG A 132 21.40 -6.00 15.34
CA ARG A 132 22.70 -6.11 14.68
C ARG A 132 22.66 -6.91 13.38
N HIS A 133 21.64 -7.76 13.24
CA HIS A 133 21.55 -8.78 12.20
C HIS A 133 20.66 -8.36 11.02
N ARG A 134 20.84 -9.03 9.89
CA ARG A 134 20.01 -8.83 8.70
C ARG A 134 18.59 -9.35 8.92
N ASN A 135 17.62 -8.43 8.90
CA ASN A 135 16.19 -8.72 9.07
C ASN A 135 15.44 -8.86 7.74
N ALA A 136 15.96 -8.28 6.65
CA ALA A 136 15.38 -8.41 5.31
C ALA A 136 16.44 -8.23 4.22
N ASP A 137 16.27 -8.94 3.11
CA ASP A 137 16.96 -8.62 1.86
C ASP A 137 16.17 -7.54 1.11
N VAL A 138 16.75 -6.34 0.99
CA VAL A 138 16.17 -5.28 0.16
C VAL A 138 16.57 -5.55 -1.29
N ILE A 139 15.61 -5.75 -2.19
CA ILE A 139 15.87 -6.05 -3.60
C ILE A 139 15.95 -4.77 -4.42
N CYS A 140 15.01 -3.84 -4.18
CA CYS A 140 14.88 -2.60 -4.95
C CYS A 140 14.28 -1.50 -4.06
N TYR A 141 14.69 -0.25 -4.27
CA TYR A 141 14.05 0.90 -3.62
C TYR A 141 13.97 2.14 -4.51
N CYS A 142 13.01 3.01 -4.20
CA CYS A 142 12.98 4.40 -4.66
C CYS A 142 12.32 5.30 -3.61
N LEU A 143 13.03 6.34 -3.19
CA LEU A 143 12.49 7.39 -2.33
C LEU A 143 12.03 8.56 -3.21
N MET A 144 10.78 8.95 -3.07
CA MET A 144 10.12 10.04 -3.78
C MET A 144 9.80 11.15 -2.78
N PRO A 145 9.67 12.43 -3.17
CA PRO A 145 9.46 13.52 -2.22
C PRO A 145 8.36 13.29 -1.17
N ASN A 146 7.25 12.67 -1.55
CA ASN A 146 6.10 12.41 -0.67
C ASN A 146 5.86 10.93 -0.32
N HIS A 147 6.68 9.98 -0.79
CA HIS A 147 6.48 8.55 -0.51
C HIS A 147 7.74 7.73 -0.76
N PHE A 148 7.75 6.46 -0.39
CA PHE A 148 8.82 5.54 -0.75
C PHE A 148 8.26 4.21 -1.23
N HIS A 149 9.05 3.51 -2.04
CA HIS A 149 8.82 2.13 -2.44
C HIS A 149 10.02 1.27 -2.10
N LEU A 150 9.76 0.10 -1.54
CA LEU A 150 10.71 -0.97 -1.28
C LEU A 150 10.16 -2.26 -1.88
N VAL A 151 11.03 -3.06 -2.48
CA VAL A 151 10.80 -4.48 -2.72
C VAL A 151 11.77 -5.21 -1.82
N LEU A 152 11.28 -6.06 -0.93
CA LEU A 152 12.11 -6.75 0.03
C LEU A 152 11.59 -8.16 0.32
N ARG A 153 12.49 -8.98 0.85
CA ARG A 153 12.20 -10.31 1.38
C ARG A 153 12.54 -10.31 2.87
N PRO A 154 11.56 -10.44 3.78
CA PRO A 154 11.84 -10.57 5.20
C PRO A 154 12.61 -11.86 5.47
N LEU A 155 13.55 -11.82 6.41
CA LEU A 155 14.28 -13.00 6.90
C LEU A 155 13.77 -13.46 8.26
N THR A 156 13.01 -12.58 8.95
CA THR A 156 12.40 -12.81 10.26
C THR A 156 10.97 -12.28 10.27
N ASN A 157 10.20 -12.64 11.30
CA ASN A 157 8.85 -12.12 11.52
C ASN A 157 8.82 -10.65 11.99
N ASP A 158 9.99 -10.04 12.20
CA ASP A 158 10.13 -8.72 12.83
C ASP A 158 9.97 -7.55 11.85
N LEU A 159 9.71 -7.80 10.55
CA LEU A 159 9.62 -6.74 9.53
C LEU A 159 8.70 -5.60 9.99
N SER A 160 7.52 -5.92 10.49
CA SER A 160 6.54 -4.91 10.92
C SER A 160 7.07 -4.04 12.05
N HIS A 161 7.77 -4.65 13.01
CA HIS A 161 8.41 -3.94 14.11
C HIS A 161 9.55 -3.05 13.60
N ARG A 162 10.45 -3.59 12.77
CA ARG A 162 11.60 -2.87 12.20
C ARG A 162 11.20 -1.69 11.32
N MET A 163 10.22 -1.87 10.44
CA MET A 163 9.63 -0.78 9.65
C MET A 163 8.93 0.27 10.53
N GLY A 164 8.33 -0.15 11.64
CA GLY A 164 7.78 0.74 12.66
C GLY A 164 8.85 1.61 13.33
N GLN A 165 9.98 1.01 13.72
CA GLN A 165 11.13 1.72 14.31
C GLN A 165 11.76 2.71 13.32
N LEU A 166 11.91 2.31 12.05
CA LEU A 166 12.35 3.17 10.97
C LEU A 166 11.44 4.39 10.84
N GLY A 167 10.13 4.17 10.65
CA GLY A 167 9.15 5.23 10.47
C GLY A 167 9.06 6.18 11.66
N LYS A 168 9.09 5.64 12.89
CA LYS A 168 9.10 6.42 14.14
C LYS A 168 10.36 7.28 14.25
N SER A 169 11.53 6.67 14.09
CA SER A 169 12.83 7.34 14.18
C SER A 169 12.94 8.49 13.18
N TYR A 170 12.54 8.22 11.93
CA TYR A 170 12.57 9.23 10.87
C TYR A 170 11.58 10.37 11.13
N THR A 171 10.34 10.05 11.50
CA THR A 171 9.31 11.06 11.82
C THR A 171 9.78 11.96 12.97
N GLN A 172 10.37 11.40 14.02
CA GLN A 172 10.90 12.16 15.15
C GLN A 172 12.04 13.11 14.71
N ALA A 173 12.97 12.62 13.89
CA ALA A 173 14.08 13.43 13.39
C ALA A 173 13.60 14.62 12.54
N ILE A 174 12.62 14.38 11.65
CA ILE A 174 12.02 15.45 10.83
C ILE A 174 11.23 16.44 11.68
N ASN A 175 10.40 15.96 12.61
CA ASN A 175 9.61 16.81 13.49
C ASN A 175 10.51 17.72 14.34
N ASN A 176 11.59 17.18 14.90
CA ASN A 176 12.57 17.95 15.66
C ASN A 176 13.28 19.00 14.79
N ARG A 177 13.73 18.62 13.58
CA ARG A 177 14.44 19.52 12.66
C ARG A 177 13.56 20.66 12.16
N LEU A 178 12.28 20.39 11.91
CA LEU A 178 11.34 21.35 11.31
C LEU A 178 10.40 22.02 12.33
N ALA A 179 10.60 21.77 13.64
CA ALA A 179 9.70 22.21 14.71
C ALA A 179 8.22 21.86 14.44
N ARG A 180 7.97 20.67 13.89
CA ARG A 180 6.64 20.16 13.56
C ARG A 180 6.16 19.16 14.61
N PHE A 181 4.85 18.97 14.66
CA PHE A 181 4.21 17.95 15.49
C PHE A 181 3.29 17.06 14.64
N GLY A 182 2.99 15.88 15.18
CA GLY A 182 2.06 14.94 14.55
C GLY A 182 2.71 13.96 13.57
N PRO A 183 1.87 13.17 12.85
CA PRO A 183 2.32 12.14 11.94
C PRO A 183 2.94 12.72 10.67
N LEU A 184 4.04 12.11 10.21
CA LEU A 184 4.62 12.40 8.89
C LEU A 184 4.02 11.50 7.80
N PHE A 185 3.85 10.22 8.09
CA PHE A 185 3.30 9.21 7.18
C PHE A 185 1.82 8.88 7.44
N GLN A 186 1.13 8.32 6.45
CA GLN A 186 -0.26 7.85 6.54
C GLN A 186 -0.39 6.54 7.32
N GLY A 187 -0.08 6.59 8.61
CA GLY A 187 -0.14 5.44 9.50
C GLY A 187 0.93 4.38 9.19
N ARG A 188 0.56 3.11 9.32
CA ARG A 188 1.45 1.96 9.07
C ARG A 188 1.83 1.88 7.59
N PHE A 189 3.00 1.31 7.30
CA PHE A 189 3.34 0.96 5.92
C PHE A 189 2.31 -0.02 5.35
N LYS A 190 2.16 -0.01 4.04
CA LYS A 190 1.39 -1.00 3.29
C LYS A 190 2.34 -2.03 2.70
N ALA A 191 1.89 -3.28 2.66
CA ALA A 191 2.63 -4.38 2.06
C ALA A 191 1.71 -5.15 1.11
N ILE A 192 2.23 -5.52 -0.05
CA ILE A 192 1.54 -6.35 -1.03
C ILE A 192 2.45 -7.52 -1.39
N HIS A 193 1.94 -8.74 -1.23
CA HIS A 193 2.66 -9.95 -1.59
C HIS A 193 2.93 -10.03 -3.10
N VAL A 194 4.17 -10.33 -3.47
CA VAL A 194 4.65 -10.49 -4.85
C VAL A 194 4.89 -11.98 -5.06
N ASP A 195 3.91 -12.64 -5.67
CA ASP A 195 3.82 -14.08 -5.84
C ASP A 195 4.27 -14.59 -7.21
N GLN A 196 4.61 -13.69 -8.15
CA GLN A 196 5.07 -14.07 -9.50
C GLN A 196 6.34 -13.32 -9.87
N GLU A 197 7.31 -14.07 -10.38
CA GLU A 197 8.63 -13.58 -10.73
C GLU A 197 8.60 -12.62 -11.93
N GLU A 198 7.71 -12.86 -12.90
CA GLU A 198 7.50 -11.94 -14.02
C GLU A 198 6.99 -10.58 -13.54
N TYR A 199 6.14 -10.55 -12.51
CA TYR A 199 5.66 -9.29 -11.93
C TYR A 199 6.74 -8.56 -11.15
N LEU A 200 7.63 -9.29 -10.48
CA LEU A 200 8.74 -8.70 -9.74
C LEU A 200 9.62 -7.83 -10.66
N LEU A 201 9.98 -8.34 -11.84
CA LEU A 201 10.79 -7.60 -12.81
C LEU A 201 10.08 -6.34 -13.34
N HIS A 202 8.78 -6.42 -13.65
CA HIS A 202 8.06 -5.23 -14.07
C HIS A 202 7.84 -4.23 -12.93
N LEU A 203 7.74 -4.71 -11.69
CA LEU A 203 7.63 -3.87 -10.50
C LEU A 203 8.93 -3.09 -10.25
N THR A 204 10.11 -3.70 -10.40
CA THR A 204 11.38 -2.97 -10.26
C THR A 204 11.51 -1.87 -11.32
N ARG A 205 11.15 -2.16 -12.59
CA ARG A 205 11.04 -1.12 -13.63
C ARG A 205 10.07 -0.01 -13.22
N TYR A 206 8.89 -0.35 -12.70
CA TYR A 206 7.93 0.66 -12.25
C TYR A 206 8.57 1.59 -11.21
N ILE A 207 9.21 1.01 -10.21
CA ILE A 207 9.84 1.73 -9.11
C ILE A 207 10.97 2.64 -9.61
N HIS A 208 11.86 2.15 -10.48
CA HIS A 208 12.97 2.96 -11.02
C HIS A 208 12.52 4.04 -11.99
N LEU A 209 11.38 3.87 -12.68
CA LEU A 209 10.80 4.90 -13.54
C LEU A 209 9.90 5.91 -12.80
N ASN A 210 9.62 5.74 -11.50
CA ASN A 210 8.77 6.68 -10.77
C ASN A 210 9.31 8.13 -10.81
N PRO A 211 10.61 8.39 -10.57
CA PRO A 211 11.16 9.74 -10.67
C PRO A 211 10.95 10.38 -12.05
N VAL A 212 11.10 9.59 -13.12
CA VAL A 212 10.88 10.04 -14.50
C VAL A 212 9.42 10.36 -14.75
N ARG A 213 8.51 9.46 -14.36
CA ARG A 213 7.07 9.66 -14.52
C ARG A 213 6.51 10.82 -13.71
N ALA A 214 7.13 11.13 -12.58
CA ALA A 214 6.79 12.28 -11.76
C ALA A 214 7.44 13.59 -12.26
N GLY A 215 8.21 13.56 -13.34
CA GLY A 215 8.90 14.74 -13.88
C GLY A 215 10.05 15.26 -13.01
N LEU A 216 10.57 14.45 -12.09
CA LEU A 216 11.68 14.83 -11.20
C LEU A 216 13.04 14.73 -11.89
N THR A 217 13.14 13.89 -12.92
CA THR A 217 14.32 13.72 -13.77
C THR A 217 13.89 13.22 -15.14
N HIS A 218 14.72 13.40 -16.17
CA HIS A 218 14.51 12.81 -17.50
C HIS A 218 15.15 11.42 -17.65
N ASP A 219 16.12 11.09 -16.81
CA ASP A 219 16.85 9.83 -16.80
C ASP A 219 16.80 9.21 -15.38
N PRO A 220 16.35 7.96 -15.23
CA PRO A 220 16.29 7.30 -13.92
C PRO A 220 17.67 7.20 -13.23
N ALA A 221 18.78 7.19 -13.98
CA ALA A 221 20.14 7.18 -13.44
C ALA A 221 20.52 8.48 -12.71
N LEU A 222 19.85 9.59 -13.01
CA LEU A 222 20.11 10.87 -12.34
C LEU A 222 19.38 10.99 -10.99
N TRP A 223 18.43 10.11 -10.68
CA TRP A 223 17.74 10.12 -9.39
C TRP A 223 18.53 9.35 -8.33
N GLU A 224 19.32 10.09 -7.55
CA GLU A 224 20.25 9.55 -6.53
C GLU A 224 19.56 8.65 -5.49
N PHE A 225 18.28 8.90 -5.18
CA PHE A 225 17.56 8.24 -4.09
C PHE A 225 16.72 7.04 -4.56
N SER A 226 17.13 6.39 -5.66
CA SER A 226 16.67 5.07 -6.07
C SER A 226 17.82 4.08 -6.12
N SER A 227 17.51 2.78 -6.14
CA SER A 227 18.51 1.73 -6.35
C SER A 227 18.88 1.51 -7.81
N TYR A 228 18.46 2.37 -8.75
CA TYR A 228 18.66 2.10 -10.18
C TYR A 228 20.14 2.07 -10.57
N GLN A 229 20.96 2.96 -10.01
CA GLN A 229 22.41 3.02 -10.27
C GLN A 229 23.13 1.70 -9.90
N GLU A 230 22.69 1.00 -8.83
CA GLU A 230 23.23 -0.33 -8.49
C GLU A 230 22.85 -1.39 -9.53
N PHE A 231 21.66 -1.31 -10.11
CA PHE A 231 21.20 -2.27 -11.12
C PHE A 231 21.94 -2.11 -12.44
N ILE A 232 22.36 -0.90 -12.79
CA ILE A 232 23.11 -0.60 -14.01
C ILE A 232 24.63 -0.52 -13.81
N GLY A 233 25.12 -0.89 -12.63
CA GLY A 233 26.57 -0.94 -12.33
C GLY A 233 27.26 0.41 -12.17
N GLN A 234 26.52 1.51 -12.03
CA GLN A 234 27.08 2.86 -11.83
C GLN A 234 27.35 3.20 -10.36
N ARG A 235 26.76 2.45 -9.42
CA ARG A 235 26.99 2.62 -7.98
C ARG A 235 27.18 1.27 -7.30
N SER A 236 28.21 1.18 -6.45
CA SER A 236 28.47 0.01 -5.59
C SER A 236 27.79 0.19 -4.23
N GLY A 237 26.46 0.26 -4.24
CA GLY A 237 25.65 0.38 -3.02
C GLY A 237 25.57 -0.95 -2.25
N THR A 238 25.37 -0.86 -0.94
CA THR A 238 25.31 -2.01 -0.03
C THR A 238 23.91 -2.27 0.54
N ILE A 239 22.90 -1.55 0.04
CA ILE A 239 21.51 -1.69 0.45
C ILE A 239 20.77 -2.71 -0.43
N PRO A 240 20.69 -2.52 -1.76
CA PRO A 240 19.95 -3.44 -2.61
C PRO A 240 20.77 -4.70 -2.89
N SER A 241 20.10 -5.84 -3.01
CA SER A 241 20.63 -7.09 -3.55
C SER A 241 20.01 -7.34 -4.94
N PRO A 242 20.56 -6.74 -6.02
CA PRO A 242 19.99 -6.83 -7.36
C PRO A 242 20.27 -8.16 -8.05
N HIS A 243 21.11 -9.02 -7.46
CA HIS A 243 21.73 -10.16 -8.14
C HIS A 243 20.72 -11.11 -8.80
N SER A 244 19.66 -11.50 -8.09
CA SER A 244 18.63 -12.39 -8.65
C SER A 244 17.93 -11.79 -9.85
N ILE A 245 17.57 -10.50 -9.80
CA ILE A 245 16.93 -9.79 -10.91
C ILE A 245 17.87 -9.70 -12.11
N LEU A 246 19.13 -9.33 -11.88
CA LEU A 246 20.11 -9.20 -12.94
C LEU A 246 20.44 -10.55 -13.57
N GLN A 247 20.52 -11.62 -12.79
CA GLN A 247 20.70 -12.98 -13.30
C GLN A 247 19.55 -13.39 -14.22
N ASN A 248 18.30 -13.15 -13.79
CA ASN A 248 17.10 -13.49 -14.57
C ASN A 248 17.00 -12.70 -15.88
N VAL A 249 17.40 -11.43 -15.88
CA VAL A 249 17.35 -10.56 -17.06
C VAL A 249 18.54 -10.76 -18.00
N GLY A 250 19.65 -11.31 -17.48
CA GLY A 250 20.89 -11.52 -18.22
C GLY A 250 21.86 -10.32 -18.16
N GLY A 251 21.89 -9.60 -17.04
CA GLY A 251 22.89 -8.58 -16.71
C GLY A 251 22.40 -7.14 -16.69
N ALA A 252 23.28 -6.24 -16.25
CA ALA A 252 23.01 -4.81 -16.07
C ALA A 252 22.57 -4.11 -17.37
N ASP A 253 23.22 -4.38 -18.50
CA ASP A 253 22.90 -3.75 -19.79
C ASP A 253 21.50 -4.15 -20.31
N ARG A 254 21.13 -5.42 -20.12
CA ARG A 254 19.79 -5.90 -20.46
C ARG A 254 18.75 -5.33 -19.52
N TYR A 255 19.06 -5.18 -18.23
CA TYR A 255 18.18 -4.50 -17.28
C TYR A 255 17.98 -3.02 -17.64
N LYS A 256 19.05 -2.31 -17.99
CA LYS A 256 18.99 -0.91 -18.46
C LYS A 256 18.06 -0.79 -19.67
N SER A 257 18.32 -1.58 -20.70
CA SER A 257 17.50 -1.63 -21.92
C SER A 257 16.04 -1.97 -21.62
N PHE A 258 15.82 -2.93 -20.72
CA PHE A 258 14.50 -3.30 -20.24
C PHE A 258 13.82 -2.10 -19.59
N VAL A 259 14.45 -1.38 -18.67
CA VAL A 259 13.84 -0.23 -18.00
C VAL A 259 13.55 0.93 -18.96
N GLU A 260 14.51 1.27 -19.82
CA GLU A 260 14.44 2.44 -20.72
C GLU A 260 13.51 2.24 -21.93
N SER A 261 13.20 0.99 -22.31
CA SER A 261 12.29 0.68 -23.42
C SER A 261 10.82 1.16 -23.25
N GLY A 262 10.44 1.70 -22.09
CA GLY A 262 9.20 2.48 -21.94
C GLY A 262 7.87 1.72 -22.04
N ASN A 263 7.85 0.39 -21.95
CA ASN A 263 6.63 -0.40 -22.19
C ASN A 263 5.47 -0.10 -21.20
N PRO A 264 4.19 -0.08 -21.64
CA PRO A 264 3.05 0.15 -20.76
C PRO A 264 2.97 -0.95 -19.71
N GLN A 265 2.72 -0.53 -18.47
CA GLN A 265 2.65 -1.45 -17.34
C GLN A 265 1.49 -2.43 -17.54
N PRO A 266 1.72 -3.75 -17.37
CA PRO A 266 0.64 -4.71 -17.40
C PRO A 266 -0.50 -4.30 -16.47
N ARG A 267 -1.76 -4.45 -16.89
CA ARG A 267 -2.93 -4.12 -16.03
C ARG A 267 -2.85 -4.82 -14.67
N ALA A 268 -2.25 -6.01 -14.62
CA ALA A 268 -2.00 -6.78 -13.41
C ALA A 268 -1.11 -6.07 -12.38
N LEU A 269 -0.28 -5.11 -12.80
CA LEU A 269 0.56 -4.34 -11.87
C LEU A 269 -0.23 -3.35 -11.02
N ARG A 270 -1.46 -2.97 -11.41
CA ARG A 270 -2.25 -1.92 -10.74
C ARG A 270 -2.35 -2.12 -9.24
N LYS A 271 -2.41 -3.36 -8.76
CA LYS A 271 -2.47 -3.67 -7.32
C LYS A 271 -1.21 -3.21 -6.58
N TYR A 272 -0.05 -3.19 -7.25
CA TYR A 272 1.26 -2.80 -6.73
C TYR A 272 1.63 -1.32 -6.96
N LEU A 273 0.76 -0.51 -7.57
CA LEU A 273 1.09 0.88 -7.89
C LEU A 273 0.56 1.80 -6.82
N ILE A 274 1.34 2.81 -6.46
CA ILE A 274 0.84 3.97 -5.73
C ILE A 274 0.67 5.08 -6.77
N GLN A 275 -0.50 5.69 -6.79
CA GLN A 275 -0.67 6.95 -7.51
C GLN A 275 -0.05 8.07 -6.67
N GLY A 276 0.97 8.72 -7.25
CA GLY A 276 1.62 9.92 -6.69
C GLY A 276 0.65 11.05 -6.41
#